data_AF-A0A180GYA5-F1
#
_entry.id   AF-A0A180GYA5-F1
#
_cell.length_a   1.000
_cell.length_b   1.000
_cell.length_c   1.000
_cell.angle_alpha   90.00
_cell.angle_beta   90.00
_cell.angle_gamma   90.00
#
_symmetry.space_group_name_H-M   'P 1'
#
loop_
_entity.id
_entity.type
_entity.pdbx_description
1 polymer ?
#
loop_
_entity_poly.entity_id
_entity_poly.type
_entity_poly.pdbx_seq_one_letter_code
_entity_poly.pdbx_strand_id
1 'polypeptide(L)'
;MTKRVRESKNALIKSEMESISGAINTVLENSKSLVGEFSKIASALTNQRPSNPSTSAITPSEATVLDVALQECADQYLGQVLNETYVEFASVLENKSKARTFLSLCRTSNDEVCQLWLEKKVEEAKKK
;
A
#
# COMPACT_ATOMS: atom_id res chain seq x y z
N MET A 1 22.47 -61.28 -30.36
CA MET A 1 21.38 -60.49 -30.95
C MET A 1 20.81 -59.55 -29.88
N THR A 2 21.48 -58.44 -29.57
CA THR A 2 21.16 -57.62 -28.37
C THR A 2 21.20 -56.11 -28.64
N LYS A 3 21.31 -55.72 -29.92
CA LYS A 3 21.50 -54.32 -30.33
C LYS A 3 20.18 -53.56 -30.47
N ARG A 4 19.15 -54.21 -31.04
CA ARG A 4 17.83 -53.60 -31.34
C ARG A 4 17.06 -53.12 -30.12
N VAL A 5 17.18 -53.81 -28.97
CA VAL A 5 16.46 -53.42 -27.73
C VAL A 5 17.03 -52.12 -27.13
N ARG A 6 18.34 -51.88 -27.25
CA ARG A 6 18.98 -50.66 -26.74
C ARG A 6 18.61 -49.43 -27.56
N GLU A 7 18.55 -49.59 -28.89
CA GLU A 7 18.13 -48.53 -29.81
C GLU A 7 16.67 -48.11 -29.54
N SER A 8 15.80 -49.06 -29.21
CA SER A 8 14.40 -48.81 -28.82
C SER A 8 14.27 -48.00 -27.51
N LYS A 9 15.04 -48.33 -26.47
CA LYS A 9 15.05 -47.56 -25.21
C LYS A 9 15.59 -46.14 -25.39
N ASN A 10 16.64 -45.97 -26.18
CA ASN A 10 17.20 -44.65 -26.46
C ASN A 10 16.26 -43.77 -27.30
N ALA A 11 15.51 -44.38 -28.23
CA ALA A 11 14.48 -43.68 -29.00
C ALA A 11 13.32 -43.22 -28.09
N LEU A 12 12.89 -44.06 -27.15
CA LEU A 12 11.86 -43.70 -26.17
C LEU A 12 12.31 -42.53 -25.29
N ILE A 13 13.52 -42.60 -24.73
CA ILE A 13 14.08 -41.52 -23.89
C ILE A 13 14.16 -40.21 -24.67
N LYS A 14 14.61 -40.25 -25.93
CA LYS A 14 14.66 -39.07 -26.79
C LYS A 14 13.27 -38.47 -27.01
N SER A 15 12.27 -39.30 -27.28
CA SER A 15 10.87 -38.88 -27.46
C SER A 15 10.30 -38.24 -26.18
N GLU A 16 10.61 -38.79 -24.99
CA GLU A 16 10.16 -38.22 -23.73
C GLU A 16 10.83 -36.87 -23.43
N MET A 17 12.13 -36.75 -23.72
CA MET A 17 12.87 -35.49 -23.57
C MET A 17 12.32 -34.38 -24.48
N GLU A 18 12.02 -34.71 -25.74
CA GLU A 18 11.40 -33.77 -26.68
C GLU A 18 10.01 -33.32 -26.21
N SER A 19 9.20 -34.25 -25.68
CA SER A 19 7.89 -33.95 -25.10
C SER A 19 7.98 -32.99 -23.90
N ILE A 20 8.89 -33.27 -22.96
CA ILE A 20 9.12 -32.41 -21.78
C ILE A 20 9.63 -31.03 -22.20
N SER A 21 10.56 -30.97 -23.15
CA SER A 21 11.06 -29.69 -23.68
C SER A 21 9.94 -28.87 -24.33
N GLY A 22 9.04 -29.51 -25.08
CA GLY A 22 7.86 -28.86 -25.66
C GLY A 22 6.91 -28.29 -24.60
N ALA A 23 6.65 -29.04 -23.53
CA ALA A 23 5.82 -28.58 -22.42
C ALA A 23 6.43 -27.37 -21.70
N ILE A 24 7.73 -27.40 -21.41
CA ILE A 24 8.46 -26.29 -20.76
C ILE A 24 8.42 -25.03 -21.63
N ASN A 25 8.68 -25.16 -22.93
CA ASN A 25 8.63 -24.02 -23.85
C ASN A 25 7.23 -23.41 -23.92
N THR A 26 6.17 -24.23 -23.90
CA THR A 26 4.78 -23.76 -23.87
C THR A 26 4.48 -22.94 -22.61
N VAL A 27 4.91 -23.42 -21.44
CA VAL A 27 4.76 -22.69 -20.17
C VAL A 27 5.55 -21.38 -20.17
N LEU A 28 6.75 -21.38 -20.77
CA LEU A 28 7.60 -20.20 -20.89
C LEU A 28 6.98 -19.12 -21.79
N GLU A 29 6.39 -19.49 -22.92
CA GLU A 29 5.71 -18.52 -23.79
C GLU A 29 4.47 -17.92 -23.12
N ASN A 30 3.69 -18.74 -22.41
CA ASN A 30 2.54 -18.25 -21.65
C ASN A 30 2.94 -17.27 -20.53
N SER A 31 4.07 -17.50 -19.84
CA SER A 31 4.54 -16.60 -18.79
C SER A 31 5.08 -15.28 -19.34
N LYS A 32 5.77 -15.28 -20.49
CA LYS A 32 6.19 -14.05 -21.19
C LYS A 32 5.01 -13.19 -21.59
N SER A 33 3.92 -13.80 -22.09
CA SER A 33 2.69 -13.08 -22.40
C SER A 33 2.15 -12.36 -21.17
N LEU A 34 2.10 -13.03 -20.02
CA LEU A 34 1.63 -12.45 -18.76
C LEU A 34 2.51 -11.27 -18.28
N VAL A 35 3.83 -11.42 -18.33
CA VAL A 35 4.78 -10.34 -17.97
C VAL A 35 4.65 -9.14 -18.92
N GLY A 36 4.39 -9.38 -20.20
CA GLY A 36 4.09 -8.34 -21.18
C GLY A 36 2.82 -7.55 -20.82
N GLU A 37 1.76 -8.22 -20.40
CA GLU A 37 0.52 -7.56 -19.94
C GLU A 37 0.75 -6.72 -18.67
N PHE A 38 1.48 -7.23 -17.68
CA PHE A 38 1.85 -6.42 -16.50
C PHE A 38 2.69 -5.19 -16.87
N SER A 39 3.60 -5.33 -17.84
CA SER A 39 4.40 -4.20 -18.34
C SER A 39 3.54 -3.15 -19.05
N LYS A 40 2.49 -3.57 -19.78
CA LYS A 40 1.49 -2.66 -20.38
C LYS A 40 0.68 -1.93 -19.31
N ILE A 41 0.23 -2.63 -18.27
CA ILE A 41 -0.49 -2.02 -17.14
C ILE A 41 0.39 -0.99 -16.43
N ALA A 42 1.64 -1.36 -16.11
CA ALA A 42 2.60 -0.45 -15.47
C ALA A 42 2.86 0.78 -16.36
N SER A 43 3.01 0.59 -17.67
CA SER A 43 3.20 1.69 -18.63
C SER A 43 1.97 2.58 -18.78
N ALA A 44 0.76 2.03 -18.67
CA ALA A 44 -0.48 2.82 -18.70
C ALA A 44 -0.60 3.70 -17.45
N LEU A 45 -0.16 3.20 -16.29
CA LEU A 45 -0.17 3.96 -15.03
C LEU A 45 0.88 5.09 -15.03
N THR A 46 2.07 4.86 -15.60
CA THR A 46 3.14 5.88 -15.63
C THR A 46 2.90 6.97 -16.68
N ASN A 47 2.12 6.68 -17.73
CA ASN A 47 1.82 7.63 -18.81
C ASN A 47 0.52 8.43 -18.60
N GLN A 48 -0.13 8.34 -17.44
CA GLN A 48 -1.21 9.28 -17.08
C GLN A 48 -0.65 10.68 -16.84
N ARG A 49 -0.47 11.43 -17.93
CA ARG A 49 -0.50 12.89 -17.91
C ARG A 49 -1.87 13.33 -17.35
N PRO A 50 -1.96 14.35 -16.48
CA PRO A 50 -3.23 14.78 -15.94
C PRO A 50 -4.02 15.51 -17.02
N SER A 51 -4.76 14.77 -17.83
CA SER A 51 -5.80 15.31 -18.70
C SER A 51 -7.13 14.84 -18.14
N ASN A 52 -7.88 15.78 -17.56
CA ASN A 52 -9.28 15.60 -17.17
C ASN A 52 -10.08 14.99 -18.32
N PRO A 53 -10.94 14.00 -18.01
CA PRO A 53 -12.27 13.97 -18.60
C PRO A 53 -13.32 13.86 -17.50
N SER A 54 -14.36 14.66 -17.64
CA SER A 54 -15.57 14.62 -16.82
C SER A 54 -16.16 13.21 -16.82
N THR A 55 -15.89 12.46 -15.76
CA THR A 55 -16.61 11.26 -15.35
C THR A 55 -16.48 11.25 -13.84
N SER A 56 -17.61 11.20 -13.13
CA SER A 56 -17.68 11.11 -11.67
C SER A 56 -16.99 9.83 -11.19
N ALA A 57 -15.66 9.87 -11.09
CA ALA A 57 -14.85 8.95 -10.33
C ALA A 57 -14.48 9.69 -9.05
N ILE A 58 -14.71 9.05 -7.91
CA ILE A 58 -14.28 9.52 -6.59
C ILE A 58 -12.77 9.76 -6.69
N THR A 59 -12.37 11.01 -6.86
CA THR A 59 -10.99 11.43 -6.69
C THR A 59 -10.57 10.98 -5.28
N PRO A 60 -9.40 10.33 -5.08
CA PRO A 60 -8.81 10.30 -3.75
C PRO A 60 -8.63 11.77 -3.37
N SER A 61 -9.53 12.26 -2.52
CA SER A 61 -9.47 13.62 -2.01
C SER A 61 -8.08 13.77 -1.42
N GLU A 62 -7.32 14.74 -1.91
CA GLU A 62 -6.00 15.06 -1.36
C GLU A 62 -6.19 15.21 0.16
N ALA A 63 -5.53 14.35 0.94
CA ALA A 63 -5.77 14.26 2.37
C ALA A 63 -5.52 15.62 3.00
N THR A 64 -6.53 16.17 3.66
CA THR A 64 -6.38 17.48 4.27
C THR A 64 -5.45 17.38 5.48
N VAL A 65 -4.88 18.50 5.89
CA VAL A 65 -4.07 18.58 7.11
C VAL A 65 -4.81 18.04 8.33
N LEU A 66 -6.14 18.15 8.36
CA LEU A 66 -6.97 17.61 9.43
C LEU A 66 -7.01 16.08 9.36
N ASP A 67 -7.25 15.52 8.18
CA ASP A 67 -7.29 14.06 7.98
C ASP A 67 -5.96 13.41 8.40
N VAL A 68 -4.84 14.02 8.00
CA VAL A 68 -3.51 13.52 8.38
C VAL A 68 -3.28 13.63 9.89
N ALA A 69 -3.67 14.74 10.51
CA ALA A 69 -3.52 14.92 11.95
C ALA A 69 -4.38 13.94 12.75
N LEU A 70 -5.62 13.70 12.31
CA LEU A 70 -6.52 12.74 12.95
C LEU A 70 -6.03 11.30 12.77
N GLN A 71 -5.48 10.96 11.60
CA GLN A 71 -4.88 9.65 11.38
C GLN A 71 -3.67 9.42 12.29
N GLU A 72 -2.73 10.36 12.36
CA GLU A 72 -1.58 10.27 13.28
C GLU A 72 -2.02 10.18 14.75
N CYS A 73 -3.07 10.90 15.13
CA CYS A 73 -3.65 10.81 16.46
C CYS A 73 -4.27 9.43 16.74
N ALA A 74 -4.93 8.83 15.75
CA ALA A 74 -5.48 7.48 15.86
C ALA A 74 -4.36 6.45 16.00
N ASP A 75 -3.33 6.53 15.16
CA ASP A 75 -2.21 5.60 15.16
C ASP A 75 -1.46 5.59 16.49
N GLN A 76 -1.34 6.75 17.15
CA GLN A 76 -0.62 6.88 18.42
C GLN A 76 -1.48 6.57 19.65
N TYR A 77 -2.77 6.95 19.65
CA TYR A 77 -3.56 7.00 20.89
C TYR A 77 -4.81 6.13 20.91
N LEU A 78 -5.30 5.65 19.75
CA LEU A 78 -6.49 4.80 19.72
C LEU A 78 -6.23 3.48 20.46
N GLY A 79 -7.00 3.21 21.51
CA GLY A 79 -6.83 2.03 22.37
C GLY A 79 -5.70 2.14 23.40
N GLN A 80 -4.89 3.21 23.35
CA GLN A 80 -3.87 3.50 24.36
C GLN A 80 -4.38 4.43 25.46
N VAL A 81 -5.31 5.32 25.12
CA VAL A 81 -6.00 6.20 26.07
C VAL A 81 -7.48 5.83 26.21
N LEU A 82 -8.14 6.36 27.24
CA LEU A 82 -9.59 6.20 27.40
C LEU A 82 -10.34 6.81 26.21
N ASN A 83 -11.48 6.22 25.86
CA ASN A 83 -12.28 6.65 24.71
C ASN A 83 -12.67 8.14 24.81
N GLU A 84 -13.03 8.59 26.00
CA GLU A 84 -13.38 9.98 26.26
C GLU A 84 -12.18 10.91 26.00
N THR A 85 -10.98 10.54 26.47
CA THR A 85 -9.74 11.28 26.23
C THR A 85 -9.39 11.35 24.74
N TYR A 86 -9.55 10.23 24.03
CA TYR A 86 -9.31 10.20 22.58
C TYR A 86 -10.26 11.14 21.83
N VAL A 87 -11.55 11.16 22.18
CA VAL A 87 -12.54 12.07 21.58
C VAL A 87 -12.18 13.54 21.87
N GLU A 88 -11.70 13.84 23.08
CA GLU A 88 -11.21 15.18 23.44
C GLU A 88 -9.99 15.58 22.59
N PHE A 89 -9.04 14.65 22.34
CA PHE A 89 -7.90 14.90 21.46
C PHE A 89 -8.33 15.16 20.01
N ALA A 90 -9.22 14.34 19.46
CA ALA A 90 -9.75 14.54 18.11
C ALA A 90 -10.42 15.92 17.98
N SER A 91 -11.22 16.32 18.97
CA SER A 91 -11.88 17.64 19.03
C SER A 91 -10.87 18.80 19.01
N VAL A 92 -9.71 18.65 19.66
CA VAL A 92 -8.62 19.64 19.60
C VAL A 92 -8.07 19.78 18.18
N LEU A 93 -7.95 18.66 17.45
CA LEU A 93 -7.34 18.61 16.12
C LEU A 93 -8.27 19.07 14.99
N GLU A 94 -9.58 19.19 15.20
CA GLU A 94 -10.49 19.83 14.24
C GLU A 94 -10.09 21.29 13.93
N ASN A 95 -9.35 21.93 14.84
CA ASN A 95 -8.74 23.23 14.55
C ASN A 95 -7.47 23.08 13.69
N LYS A 96 -7.55 23.58 12.46
CA LYS A 96 -6.45 23.52 11.47
C LYS A 96 -5.09 24.05 11.95
N SER A 97 -5.06 25.04 12.85
CA SER A 97 -3.79 25.56 13.40
C SER A 97 -3.20 24.59 14.43
N LYS A 98 -4.06 24.04 15.29
CA LYS A 98 -3.68 23.02 16.27
C LYS A 98 -3.24 21.72 15.59
N ALA A 99 -3.94 21.27 14.55
CA ALA A 99 -3.54 20.12 13.71
C ALA A 99 -2.13 20.27 13.13
N ARG A 100 -1.79 21.44 12.56
CA ARG A 100 -0.43 21.70 12.06
C ARG A 100 0.63 21.66 13.16
N THR A 101 0.29 22.18 14.33
CA THR A 101 1.20 22.18 15.49
C THR A 101 1.44 20.76 15.97
N PHE A 102 0.37 19.96 16.11
CA PHE A 102 0.45 18.55 16.46
C PHE A 102 1.33 17.77 15.49
N LEU A 103 1.05 17.86 14.18
CA LEU A 103 1.88 17.19 13.15
C LEU A 103 3.34 17.64 13.17
N SER A 104 3.61 18.90 13.52
CA SER A 104 5.00 19.37 13.67
C SER A 104 5.66 18.72 14.88
N LEU A 105 4.95 18.61 16.01
CA LEU A 105 5.44 17.95 17.21
C LEU A 105 5.70 16.45 16.97
N CYS A 106 4.80 15.73 16.29
CA CYS A 106 5.02 14.33 15.95
C CYS A 106 6.30 14.11 15.13
N ARG A 107 6.72 15.11 14.33
CA ARG A 107 7.94 15.03 13.52
C ARG A 107 9.21 15.42 14.27
N THR A 108 9.11 16.24 15.31
CA THR A 108 10.27 16.84 15.98
C THR A 108 10.50 16.32 17.40
N SER A 109 9.54 15.60 17.96
CA SER A 109 9.48 15.23 19.37
C SER A 109 9.07 13.75 19.53
N ASN A 110 8.87 13.32 20.77
CA ASN A 110 8.35 11.98 21.10
C ASN A 110 6.85 12.03 21.44
N ASP A 111 6.25 10.84 21.56
CA ASP A 111 4.81 10.67 21.78
C ASP A 111 4.35 11.26 23.12
N GLU A 112 5.19 11.20 24.16
CA GLU A 112 4.91 11.80 25.48
C GLU A 112 4.73 13.31 25.39
N VAL A 113 5.61 14.00 24.66
CA VAL A 113 5.50 15.45 24.44
C VAL A 113 4.26 15.80 23.63
N CYS A 114 3.91 14.98 22.64
CA CYS A 114 2.71 15.17 21.83
C CYS A 114 1.43 15.00 22.67
N GLN A 115 1.40 13.97 23.52
CA GLN A 115 0.28 13.71 24.43
C GLN A 115 0.12 14.81 25.46
N LEU A 116 1.20 15.22 26.13
CA LEU A 116 1.17 16.30 27.12
C LEU A 116 0.65 17.61 26.50
N TRP A 117 1.03 17.90 25.26
CA TRP A 117 0.54 19.06 24.55
C TRP A 117 -0.97 18.95 24.26
N LEU A 118 -1.45 17.79 23.82
CA LEU A 118 -2.88 17.55 23.57
C LEU A 118 -3.70 17.72 24.86
N GLU A 119 -3.27 17.11 25.97
CA GLU A 119 -3.92 17.24 27.27
C GLU A 119 -4.01 18.71 27.72
N LYS A 120 -2.92 19.47 27.56
CA LYS A 120 -2.93 20.91 27.82
C LYS A 120 -3.95 21.65 26.96
N LYS A 121 -4.08 21.30 25.67
CA LYS A 121 -5.05 21.92 24.75
C LYS A 121 -6.49 21.55 25.02
N VAL A 122 -6.74 20.36 25.55
CA VAL A 122 -8.05 19.94 26.06
C VAL A 122 -8.43 20.78 27.28
N GLU A 123 -7.53 20.92 28.25
CA GLU A 123 -7.77 21.72 29.45
C GLU A 123 -7.98 23.21 29.15
N GLU A 124 -7.26 23.77 28.18
CA GLU A 124 -7.50 25.12 27.68
C GLU A 124 -8.88 25.28 27.02
N ALA A 125 -9.39 24.23 26.35
CA ALA A 125 -10.70 24.26 25.70
C ALA A 125 -11.87 24.19 26.70
N LYS A 126 -11.69 23.48 27.83
CA LYS A 126 -12.70 23.37 28.90
C LYS A 126 -12.87 24.65 29.72
N LYS A 127 -11.89 25.57 29.69
CA LYS A 127 -11.90 26.84 30.44
C LYS A 127 -12.52 28.02 29.69
N LYS A 128 -13.05 27.77 28.49
CA LYS A 128 -13.67 28.76 27.62
C LYS A 128 -15.18 28.69 27.70
#